data_AF-A0A6B2SW07-F1
#
_entry.id   AF-A0A6B2SW07-F1
#
_cell.length_a   1.000
_cell.length_b   1.000
_cell.length_c   1.000
_cell.angle_alpha   90.00
_cell.angle_beta   90.00
_cell.angle_gamma   90.00
#
_symmetry.space_group_name_H-M   'P 1'
#
loop_
_entity.id
_entity.type
_entity.pdbx_description
1 polymer ?
#
loop_
_entity_poly.entity_id
_entity_poly.type
_entity_poly.pdbx_seq_one_letter_code
_entity_poly.pdbx_strand_id
1 'polypeptide(L)'
;MTLINGKDFKVADLSLAAFGRKEITLAEHEMPGLMAIRKEFAAAQPLAGARIMGSLHMTVQTAVLIETLVALGAEVRWVSCNIFSTQDHAAAAIAVGPDGTPEDPRGVPVFAWKGESLEEYWWCTEQALTWPNTPTGGPNMILDDGGDATLLVHKGVEYEKAGKVPAVETAENDEHRVILQLLNRTISEGSQKWTQLASEIRGVTEETTTGVHRLYEMQREGQLLFPAINVNDAVTKSKFDNKYGCRHSLIDGINRATDVLIGGKTAVVCGYGDVGKGCAESLRGQGARVIV
;
A
#
# COMPACT_ATOMS: atom_id res chain seq x y z
N MET A 1 17.62 11.21 -2.94
CA MET A 1 17.56 9.75 -3.17
C MET A 1 18.81 9.14 -2.58
N THR A 2 18.68 8.28 -1.57
CA THR A 2 19.84 7.56 -1.03
C THR A 2 20.10 6.40 -1.96
N LEU A 3 21.20 6.46 -2.71
CA LEU A 3 21.66 5.37 -3.56
C LEU A 3 22.74 4.61 -2.77
N ILE A 4 22.42 3.40 -2.31
CA ILE A 4 23.42 2.47 -1.77
C ILE A 4 23.56 1.34 -2.78
N ASN A 5 24.77 1.12 -3.30
CA ASN A 5 25.11 0.08 -4.29
C ASN A 5 24.20 0.05 -5.53
N GLY A 6 23.74 1.22 -6.00
CA GLY A 6 22.90 1.33 -7.20
C GLY A 6 21.43 0.95 -6.99
N LYS A 7 21.00 0.70 -5.75
CA LYS A 7 19.59 0.47 -5.40
C LYS A 7 18.95 1.73 -4.84
N ASP A 8 17.71 1.96 -5.22
CA ASP A 8 16.92 3.11 -4.81
C ASP A 8 15.85 2.72 -3.78
N PHE A 9 15.90 3.36 -2.63
CA PHE A 9 14.88 3.27 -1.58
C PHE A 9 14.93 4.54 -0.72
N LYS A 10 13.88 4.77 0.07
CA LYS A 10 13.85 5.79 1.12
C LYS A 10 13.04 5.26 2.29
N VAL A 11 13.73 4.93 3.38
CA VAL A 11 13.16 4.44 4.64
C VAL A 11 13.74 5.24 5.80
N ALA A 12 13.13 5.17 6.99
CA ALA A 12 13.57 5.96 8.13
C ALA A 12 15.00 5.63 8.58
N ASP A 13 15.30 4.35 8.81
CA ASP A 13 16.59 3.89 9.32
C ASP A 13 16.85 2.42 8.95
N LEU A 14 17.90 2.16 8.15
CA LEU A 14 18.31 0.81 7.75
C LEU A 14 18.84 -0.04 8.91
N SER A 15 19.32 0.59 10.00
CA SER A 15 19.86 -0.14 11.16
C SER A 15 18.80 -1.01 11.83
N LEU A 16 17.51 -0.70 11.61
CA LEU A 16 16.37 -1.43 12.13
C LEU A 16 16.11 -2.77 11.43
N ALA A 17 16.79 -3.06 10.32
CA ALA A 17 16.54 -4.26 9.52
C ALA A 17 16.67 -5.58 10.30
N ALA A 18 17.63 -5.65 11.25
CA ALA A 18 17.80 -6.84 12.08
C ALA A 18 16.62 -7.07 13.04
N PHE A 19 16.00 -5.99 13.54
CA PHE A 19 14.79 -6.09 14.35
C PHE A 19 13.60 -6.50 13.48
N GLY A 20 13.41 -5.83 12.33
CA GLY A 20 12.32 -6.18 11.42
C GLY A 20 12.41 -7.60 10.90
N ARG A 21 13.61 -8.11 10.60
CA ARG A 21 13.79 -9.51 10.21
C ARG A 21 13.29 -10.49 11.27
N LYS A 22 13.52 -10.21 12.55
CA LYS A 22 13.02 -11.05 13.65
C LYS A 22 11.49 -11.06 13.69
N GLU A 23 10.86 -9.90 13.55
CA GLU A 23 9.40 -9.83 13.54
C GLU A 23 8.78 -10.47 12.30
N ILE A 24 9.44 -10.36 11.13
CA ILE A 24 9.05 -11.06 9.91
C ILE A 24 9.10 -12.57 10.12
N THR A 25 10.18 -13.12 10.69
CA THR A 25 10.26 -14.57 10.99
C THR A 25 9.17 -15.03 11.94
N LEU A 26 8.78 -14.21 12.93
CA LEU A 26 7.64 -14.52 13.81
C LEU A 26 6.32 -14.48 13.02
N ALA A 27 6.11 -13.46 12.20
CA ALA A 27 4.91 -13.31 11.39
C ALA A 27 4.74 -14.43 10.37
N GLU A 28 5.82 -14.97 9.80
CA GLU A 28 5.75 -16.13 8.90
C GLU A 28 5.08 -17.35 9.57
N HIS A 29 5.23 -17.53 10.89
CA HIS A 29 4.55 -18.61 11.63
C HIS A 29 3.04 -18.34 11.80
N GLU A 30 2.63 -17.08 11.85
CA GLU A 30 1.23 -16.65 11.96
C GLU A 30 0.57 -16.38 10.59
N MET A 31 1.30 -16.53 9.48
CA MET A 31 0.81 -16.33 8.12
C MET A 31 0.86 -17.62 7.27
N PRO A 32 0.21 -18.72 7.71
CA PRO A 32 0.29 -20.01 7.03
C PRO A 32 -0.30 -20.01 5.62
N GLY A 33 -1.16 -19.05 5.26
CA GLY A 33 -1.65 -18.88 3.89
C GLY A 33 -0.52 -18.51 2.92
N LEU A 34 0.28 -17.48 3.25
CA LEU A 34 1.45 -17.07 2.46
C LEU A 34 2.55 -18.14 2.51
N MET A 35 2.82 -18.65 3.71
CA MET A 35 3.19 -20.03 4.04
C MET A 35 3.11 -21.04 2.88
N ALA A 36 1.89 -21.52 2.71
CA ALA A 36 1.53 -22.56 1.78
C ALA A 36 1.72 -22.12 0.33
N ILE A 37 1.38 -20.87 -0.01
CA ILE A 37 1.54 -20.34 -1.36
C ILE A 37 3.01 -20.36 -1.80
N ARG A 38 3.95 -19.94 -0.94
CA ARG A 38 5.39 -20.04 -1.25
C ARG A 38 5.78 -21.49 -1.48
N LYS A 39 5.38 -22.40 -0.60
CA LYS A 39 5.70 -23.83 -0.72
C LYS A 39 5.14 -24.45 -2.00
N GLU A 40 3.92 -24.09 -2.39
CA GLU A 40 3.22 -24.66 -3.54
C GLU A 40 3.78 -24.11 -4.87
N PHE A 41 4.02 -22.81 -4.95
CA PHE A 41 4.23 -22.14 -6.23
C PHE A 41 5.65 -21.62 -6.47
N ALA A 42 6.54 -21.59 -5.47
CA ALA A 42 7.90 -21.07 -5.67
C ALA A 42 8.66 -21.82 -6.77
N ALA A 43 8.52 -23.14 -6.89
CA ALA A 43 9.20 -23.88 -7.97
C ALA A 43 8.69 -23.51 -9.38
N ALA A 44 7.42 -23.11 -9.49
CA ALA A 44 6.80 -22.76 -10.77
C ALA A 44 7.07 -21.32 -11.22
N GLN A 45 7.53 -20.45 -10.31
CA GLN A 45 7.80 -19.03 -10.56
C GLN A 45 6.66 -18.33 -11.35
N PRO A 46 5.40 -18.41 -10.91
CA PRO A 46 4.25 -17.95 -11.70
C PRO A 46 4.23 -16.43 -11.93
N LEU A 47 4.98 -15.66 -11.12
CA LEU A 47 5.10 -14.22 -11.25
C LEU A 47 6.39 -13.80 -11.97
N ALA A 48 7.13 -14.73 -12.60
CA ALA A 48 8.29 -14.37 -13.40
C ALA A 48 7.94 -13.33 -14.49
N GLY A 49 8.68 -12.22 -14.50
CA GLY A 49 8.44 -11.08 -15.40
C GLY A 49 7.36 -10.10 -14.93
N ALA A 50 6.73 -10.35 -13.78
CA ALA A 50 5.90 -9.37 -13.10
C ALA A 50 6.74 -8.21 -12.56
N ARG A 51 6.30 -6.98 -12.80
CA ARG A 51 6.80 -5.76 -12.17
C ARG A 51 5.66 -5.16 -11.38
N ILE A 52 5.60 -5.49 -10.10
CA ILE A 52 4.48 -5.16 -9.21
C ILE A 52 4.80 -3.88 -8.45
N MET A 53 4.04 -2.82 -8.71
CA MET A 53 3.99 -1.67 -7.82
C MET A 53 2.97 -1.95 -6.72
N GLY A 54 3.42 -1.97 -5.46
CA GLY A 54 2.56 -2.12 -4.30
C GLY A 54 2.35 -0.80 -3.56
N SER A 55 1.08 -0.47 -3.30
CA SER A 55 0.64 0.67 -2.49
C SER A 55 -0.26 0.15 -1.38
N LEU A 56 0.36 -0.26 -0.26
CA LEU A 56 -0.30 -0.90 0.87
C LEU A 56 0.53 -0.63 2.13
N HIS A 57 -0.11 -0.44 3.28
CA HIS A 57 0.55 -0.19 4.57
C HIS A 57 1.87 -0.96 4.73
N MET A 58 3.00 -0.27 4.89
CA MET A 58 4.32 -0.92 4.97
C MET A 58 4.58 -1.51 6.37
N THR A 59 3.99 -2.67 6.64
CA THR A 59 4.02 -3.37 7.94
C THR A 59 4.84 -4.66 7.89
N VAL A 60 5.03 -5.32 9.04
CA VAL A 60 5.59 -6.68 9.14
C VAL A 60 4.76 -7.68 8.35
N GLN A 61 3.43 -7.57 8.36
CA GLN A 61 2.54 -8.47 7.60
C GLN A 61 2.73 -8.27 6.10
N THR A 62 2.81 -7.01 5.66
CA THR A 62 3.09 -6.64 4.27
C THR A 62 4.48 -7.08 3.83
N ALA A 63 5.46 -7.05 4.72
CA ALA A 63 6.80 -7.57 4.43
C ALA A 63 6.76 -9.07 4.06
N VAL A 64 5.98 -9.89 4.78
CA VAL A 64 5.78 -11.31 4.42
C VAL A 64 5.07 -11.45 3.07
N LEU A 65 4.12 -10.57 2.75
CA LEU A 65 3.48 -10.52 1.42
C LEU A 65 4.50 -10.19 0.32
N ILE A 66 5.30 -9.13 0.48
CA ILE A 66 6.33 -8.73 -0.49
C ILE A 66 7.30 -9.87 -0.76
N GLU A 67 7.84 -10.49 0.28
CA GLU A 67 8.77 -11.62 0.13
C GLU A 67 8.09 -12.86 -0.48
N THR A 68 6.77 -12.99 -0.34
CA THR A 68 6.01 -14.02 -1.07
C THR A 68 5.97 -13.72 -2.56
N LEU A 69 5.65 -12.48 -2.95
CA LEU A 69 5.65 -12.09 -4.37
C LEU A 69 7.01 -12.30 -5.02
N VAL A 70 8.09 -11.90 -4.34
CA VAL A 70 9.47 -12.11 -4.80
C VAL A 70 9.81 -13.61 -4.88
N ALA A 71 9.45 -14.41 -3.87
CA ALA A 71 9.66 -15.85 -3.90
C ALA A 71 8.94 -16.56 -5.05
N LEU A 72 7.86 -15.97 -5.56
CA LEU A 72 7.11 -16.45 -6.73
C LEU A 72 7.62 -15.88 -8.07
N GLY A 73 8.69 -15.08 -8.05
CA GLY A 73 9.40 -14.59 -9.25
C GLY A 73 9.12 -13.14 -9.64
N ALA A 74 8.36 -12.39 -8.84
CA ALA A 74 8.07 -10.99 -9.14
C ALA A 74 9.26 -10.07 -8.83
N GLU A 75 9.44 -9.04 -9.65
CA GLU A 75 10.10 -7.81 -9.24
C GLU A 75 9.08 -6.90 -8.58
N VAL A 76 9.47 -6.23 -7.50
CA VAL A 76 8.55 -5.44 -6.67
C VAL A 76 9.13 -4.04 -6.41
N ARG A 77 8.27 -3.02 -6.31
CA ARG A 77 8.58 -1.70 -5.73
C ARG A 77 7.42 -1.30 -4.84
N TRP A 78 7.69 -0.72 -3.67
CA TRP A 78 6.67 -0.55 -2.64
C TRP A 78 6.61 0.86 -2.05
N VAL A 79 5.39 1.29 -1.73
CA VAL A 79 5.04 2.47 -0.94
C VAL A 79 3.95 2.10 0.07
N SER A 80 3.86 2.87 1.15
CA SER A 80 2.74 2.77 2.09
C SER A 80 1.52 3.52 1.53
N CYS A 81 0.29 3.05 1.79
CA CYS A 81 -0.95 3.77 1.43
C CYS A 81 -1.44 4.73 2.55
N ASN A 82 -0.62 4.96 3.59
CA ASN A 82 -0.94 5.93 4.63
C ASN A 82 0.32 6.43 5.36
N ILE A 83 0.38 7.75 5.58
CA ILE A 83 1.50 8.48 6.20
C ILE A 83 1.91 8.00 7.59
N PHE A 84 1.06 7.31 8.35
CA PHE A 84 1.35 6.84 9.71
C PHE A 84 1.40 5.32 9.86
N SER A 85 1.09 4.58 8.82
CA SER A 85 0.91 3.12 8.92
C SER A 85 2.22 2.33 8.84
N THR A 86 3.27 2.94 8.30
CA THR A 86 4.58 2.29 8.15
C THR A 86 5.14 1.85 9.51
N GLN A 87 5.65 0.63 9.54
CA GLN A 87 6.51 0.11 10.60
C GLN A 87 7.96 0.16 10.10
N ASP A 88 8.73 1.13 10.58
CA ASP A 88 10.04 1.46 9.99
C ASP A 88 11.02 0.29 10.00
N HIS A 89 10.97 -0.59 11.00
CA HIS A 89 11.79 -1.79 11.06
C HIS A 89 11.43 -2.80 9.95
N ALA A 90 10.15 -2.92 9.59
CA ALA A 90 9.71 -3.78 8.49
C ALA A 90 10.14 -3.20 7.14
N ALA A 91 9.99 -1.87 6.95
CA ALA A 91 10.47 -1.17 5.77
C ALA A 91 11.99 -1.36 5.58
N ALA A 92 12.77 -1.21 6.66
CA ALA A 92 14.21 -1.45 6.66
C ALA A 92 14.56 -2.91 6.32
N ALA A 93 13.87 -3.88 6.91
CA ALA A 93 14.12 -5.30 6.66
C ALA A 93 13.82 -5.71 5.21
N ILE A 94 12.82 -5.12 4.57
CA ILE A 94 12.51 -5.34 3.16
C ILE A 94 13.51 -4.64 2.23
N ALA A 95 13.94 -3.42 2.56
CA ALA A 95 14.99 -2.74 1.79
C ALA A 95 16.32 -3.53 1.84
N VAL A 96 16.69 -4.02 3.02
CA VAL A 96 17.90 -4.84 3.21
C VAL A 96 17.75 -6.24 2.61
N GLY A 97 16.57 -6.85 2.67
CA GLY A 97 16.32 -8.21 2.19
C GLY A 97 16.86 -9.31 3.11
N PRO A 98 16.53 -10.58 2.85
CA PRO A 98 16.90 -11.71 3.73
C PRO A 98 18.40 -12.02 3.71
N ASP A 99 19.07 -11.77 2.58
CA ASP A 99 20.48 -12.09 2.36
C ASP A 99 21.40 -10.84 2.29
N GLY A 100 20.88 -9.67 2.65
CA GLY A 100 21.61 -8.40 2.62
C GLY A 100 22.02 -7.91 4.01
N THR A 101 22.78 -6.81 4.02
CA THR A 101 23.09 -6.04 5.24
C THR A 101 22.71 -4.57 5.03
N PRO A 102 22.64 -3.74 6.08
CA PRO A 102 22.44 -2.29 5.93
C PRO A 102 23.45 -1.62 4.98
N GLU A 103 24.69 -2.11 4.93
CA GLU A 103 25.77 -1.60 4.08
C GLU A 103 25.71 -2.15 2.64
N ASP A 104 25.15 -3.35 2.46
CA ASP A 104 24.93 -3.99 1.15
C ASP A 104 23.50 -4.52 1.05
N PRO A 105 22.50 -3.63 0.86
CA PRO A 105 21.10 -4.02 0.82
C PRO A 105 20.78 -4.85 -0.44
N ARG A 106 20.18 -6.02 -0.24
CA ARG A 106 19.84 -6.99 -1.30
C ARG A 106 18.33 -7.16 -1.51
N GLY A 107 17.52 -6.38 -0.82
CA GLY A 107 16.07 -6.46 -0.89
C GLY A 107 15.43 -5.63 -2.00
N VAL A 108 14.19 -5.21 -1.71
CA VAL A 108 13.23 -4.57 -2.61
C VAL A 108 13.26 -3.05 -2.43
N PRO A 109 13.12 -2.24 -3.50
CA PRO A 109 12.89 -0.79 -3.39
C PRO A 109 11.64 -0.46 -2.55
N VAL A 110 11.85 0.20 -1.42
CA VAL A 110 10.78 0.67 -0.52
C VAL A 110 10.91 2.17 -0.33
N PHE A 111 9.81 2.89 -0.51
CA PHE A 111 9.69 4.34 -0.28
C PHE A 111 8.62 4.55 0.77
N ALA A 112 8.96 4.34 2.04
CA ALA A 112 8.00 4.41 3.13
C ALA A 112 8.69 4.65 4.47
N TRP A 113 8.14 5.57 5.27
CA TRP A 113 8.47 5.73 6.69
C TRP A 113 7.26 6.21 7.47
N LYS A 114 7.31 6.07 8.79
CA LYS A 114 6.25 6.57 9.67
C LYS A 114 6.36 8.09 9.82
N GLY A 115 5.24 8.79 9.61
CA GLY A 115 5.17 10.25 9.79
C GLY A 115 5.56 11.06 8.56
N GLU A 116 5.30 10.54 7.36
CA GLU A 116 5.44 11.28 6.10
C GLU A 116 4.58 12.55 6.07
N SER A 117 5.05 13.59 5.39
CA SER A 117 4.18 14.68 4.92
C SER A 117 3.35 14.21 3.71
N LEU A 118 2.31 14.96 3.33
CA LEU A 118 1.53 14.66 2.11
C LEU A 118 2.40 14.75 0.86
N GLU A 119 3.30 15.72 0.78
CA GLU A 119 4.26 15.85 -0.33
C GLU A 119 5.21 14.64 -0.41
N GLU A 120 5.66 14.14 0.74
CA GLU A 120 6.52 12.96 0.81
C GLU A 120 5.77 11.69 0.40
N TYR A 121 4.53 11.51 0.86
CA TYR A 121 3.65 10.40 0.50
C TYR A 121 3.44 10.27 -1.02
N TRP A 122 3.04 11.37 -1.67
CA TRP A 122 2.82 11.39 -3.11
C TRP A 122 4.14 11.29 -3.89
N TRP A 123 5.24 11.83 -3.36
CA TRP A 123 6.57 11.59 -3.93
C TRP A 123 6.97 10.11 -3.86
N CYS A 124 6.74 9.43 -2.73
CA CYS A 124 6.99 8.00 -2.58
C CYS A 124 6.17 7.18 -3.59
N THR A 125 4.89 7.56 -3.77
CA THR A 125 4.00 6.92 -4.75
C THR A 125 4.53 7.06 -6.18
N GLU A 126 5.02 8.24 -6.55
CA GLU A 126 5.71 8.45 -7.82
C GLU A 126 6.97 7.58 -7.95
N GLN A 127 7.80 7.46 -6.91
CA GLN A 127 9.00 6.63 -6.94
C GLN A 127 8.68 5.14 -7.13
N ALA A 128 7.63 4.64 -6.47
CA ALA A 128 7.20 3.24 -6.59
C ALA A 128 6.59 2.94 -7.98
N LEU A 129 5.92 3.92 -8.60
CA LEU A 129 5.41 3.83 -9.98
C LEU A 129 6.51 4.00 -11.03
N THR A 130 7.61 4.66 -10.71
CA THR A 130 8.71 4.87 -11.66
C THR A 130 9.65 3.67 -11.62
N TRP A 131 9.76 2.94 -12.72
CA TRP A 131 10.61 1.75 -12.89
C TRP A 131 11.73 2.05 -13.89
N PRO A 132 12.91 2.50 -13.42
CA PRO A 132 14.05 2.76 -14.29
C PRO A 132 14.42 1.51 -15.11
N ASN A 133 14.86 1.71 -16.34
CA ASN A 133 15.34 0.65 -17.25
C ASN A 133 14.26 -0.34 -17.75
N THR A 134 12.98 0.01 -17.61
CA THR A 134 11.87 -0.73 -18.25
C THR A 134 11.41 -0.02 -19.53
N PRO A 135 10.77 -0.71 -20.50
CA PRO A 135 10.38 -0.10 -21.77
C PRO A 135 9.48 1.14 -21.65
N THR A 136 8.60 1.14 -20.65
CA THR A 136 7.64 2.24 -20.38
C THR A 136 8.01 3.11 -19.19
N GLY A 137 9.08 2.75 -18.46
CA GLY A 137 9.39 3.38 -17.18
C GLY A 137 8.42 3.01 -16.05
N GLY A 138 7.62 1.94 -16.20
CA GLY A 138 6.50 1.61 -15.32
C GLY A 138 6.34 0.14 -14.89
N PRO A 139 5.46 -0.13 -13.91
CA PRO A 139 5.04 -1.49 -13.56
C PRO A 139 4.17 -2.09 -14.66
N ASN A 140 3.98 -3.41 -14.61
CA ASN A 140 2.98 -4.10 -15.43
C ASN A 140 1.81 -4.66 -14.59
N MET A 141 1.85 -4.52 -13.26
CA MET A 141 0.75 -4.83 -12.35
C MET A 141 0.77 -3.87 -11.15
N ILE A 142 -0.41 -3.59 -10.60
CA ILE A 142 -0.57 -2.82 -9.37
C ILE A 142 -1.21 -3.71 -8.29
N LEU A 143 -0.72 -3.60 -7.06
CA LEU A 143 -1.37 -4.08 -5.85
C LEU A 143 -1.69 -2.85 -4.99
N ASP A 144 -2.97 -2.54 -4.83
CA ASP A 144 -3.43 -1.27 -4.26
C ASP A 144 -4.32 -1.50 -3.03
N ASP A 145 -4.27 -0.57 -2.09
CA ASP A 145 -5.12 -0.49 -0.91
C ASP A 145 -5.57 0.96 -0.75
N GLY A 146 -6.84 1.22 -1.08
CA GLY A 146 -7.44 2.55 -1.07
C GLY A 146 -7.50 3.20 -2.46
N GLY A 147 -6.77 2.67 -3.44
CA GLY A 147 -6.86 3.07 -4.84
C GLY A 147 -6.03 4.30 -5.20
N ASP A 148 -5.05 4.71 -4.38
CA ASP A 148 -4.27 5.94 -4.60
C ASP A 148 -3.25 5.80 -5.75
N ALA A 149 -2.60 4.64 -5.87
CA ALA A 149 -1.73 4.36 -7.00
C ALA A 149 -2.54 4.36 -8.31
N THR A 150 -3.69 3.70 -8.27
CA THR A 150 -4.62 3.64 -9.41
C THR A 150 -5.14 5.04 -9.77
N LEU A 151 -5.55 5.85 -8.79
CA LEU A 151 -5.99 7.23 -8.97
C LEU A 151 -4.92 8.06 -9.68
N LEU A 152 -3.68 8.01 -9.19
CA LEU A 152 -2.59 8.81 -9.72
C LEU A 152 -2.30 8.47 -11.19
N VAL A 153 -2.29 7.17 -11.53
CA VAL A 153 -2.13 6.72 -12.93
C VAL A 153 -3.28 7.22 -13.80
N HIS A 154 -4.54 7.05 -13.36
CA HIS A 154 -5.71 7.47 -14.15
C HIS A 154 -5.73 8.99 -14.37
N LYS A 155 -5.49 9.78 -13.32
CA LYS A 155 -5.44 11.25 -13.41
C LYS A 155 -4.25 11.75 -14.22
N GLY A 156 -3.10 11.10 -14.11
CA GLY A 156 -1.95 11.37 -14.96
C GLY A 156 -2.28 11.20 -16.45
N VAL A 157 -2.90 10.08 -16.82
CA VAL A 157 -3.33 9.81 -18.21
C VAL A 157 -4.41 10.80 -18.67
N GLU A 158 -5.39 11.10 -17.82
CA GLU A 158 -6.45 12.06 -18.10
C GLU A 158 -5.85 13.44 -18.45
N TYR A 159 -4.94 13.95 -17.63
CA TYR A 159 -4.36 15.27 -17.80
C TYR A 159 -3.32 15.33 -18.93
N GLU A 160 -2.56 14.25 -19.17
CA GLU A 160 -1.71 14.14 -20.36
C GLU A 160 -2.54 14.21 -21.65
N LYS A 161 -3.67 13.49 -21.72
CA LYS A 161 -4.59 13.54 -22.88
C LYS A 161 -5.23 14.91 -23.05
N ALA A 162 -5.55 15.59 -21.95
CA ALA A 162 -6.09 16.95 -21.98
C ALA A 162 -5.03 18.01 -22.34
N GLY A 163 -3.74 17.67 -22.27
CA GLY A 163 -2.62 18.59 -22.49
C GLY A 163 -2.46 19.66 -21.40
N LYS A 164 -3.17 19.51 -20.28
CA LYS A 164 -3.12 20.44 -19.14
C LYS A 164 -3.57 19.74 -17.86
N VAL A 165 -2.98 20.16 -16.74
CA VAL A 165 -3.44 19.80 -15.39
C VAL A 165 -4.31 20.95 -14.87
N PRO A 166 -5.38 20.68 -14.10
CA PRO A 166 -6.13 21.72 -13.41
C PRO A 166 -5.23 22.63 -12.57
N ALA A 167 -5.64 23.90 -12.45
CA ALA A 167 -4.92 24.88 -11.65
C ALA A 167 -4.94 24.45 -10.17
N VAL A 168 -3.81 24.61 -9.47
CA VAL A 168 -3.65 24.13 -8.09
C VAL A 168 -4.65 24.79 -7.12
N GLU A 169 -5.10 26.00 -7.45
CA GLU A 169 -6.10 26.78 -6.72
C GLU A 169 -7.50 26.15 -6.77
N THR A 170 -7.74 25.19 -7.67
CA THR A 170 -9.00 24.44 -7.78
C THR A 170 -9.03 23.19 -6.89
N ALA A 171 -7.95 22.94 -6.13
CA ALA A 171 -7.87 21.80 -5.23
C ALA A 171 -8.99 21.81 -4.18
N GLU A 172 -9.60 20.65 -3.97
CA GLU A 172 -10.71 20.45 -3.03
C GLU A 172 -10.24 20.31 -1.58
N ASN A 173 -8.97 19.94 -1.39
CA ASN A 173 -8.31 19.78 -0.10
C ASN A 173 -6.77 19.82 -0.28
N ASP A 174 -6.03 19.80 0.82
CA ASP A 174 -4.57 19.86 0.82
C ASP A 174 -3.89 18.70 0.09
N GLU A 175 -4.48 17.51 0.15
CA GLU A 175 -3.94 16.33 -0.53
C GLU A 175 -4.12 16.43 -2.05
N HIS A 176 -5.32 16.82 -2.50
CA HIS A 176 -5.59 17.07 -3.91
C HIS A 176 -4.66 18.18 -4.46
N ARG A 177 -4.37 19.21 -3.65
CA ARG A 177 -3.39 20.25 -4.00
C ARG A 177 -2.02 19.67 -4.30
N VAL A 178 -1.53 18.74 -3.46
CA VAL A 178 -0.24 18.05 -3.64
C VAL A 178 -0.24 17.17 -4.90
N ILE A 179 -1.33 16.43 -5.16
CA ILE A 179 -1.48 15.63 -6.38
C ILE A 179 -1.41 16.52 -7.63
N LEU A 180 -2.14 17.65 -7.65
CA LEU A 180 -2.10 18.58 -8.78
C LEU A 180 -0.70 19.18 -8.99
N GLN A 181 0.03 19.49 -7.91
CA GLN A 181 1.42 19.96 -8.00
C GLN A 181 2.36 18.89 -8.59
N LEU A 182 2.21 17.64 -8.16
CA LEU A 182 2.99 16.51 -8.68
C LEU A 182 2.70 16.28 -10.17
N LEU A 183 1.43 16.23 -10.55
CA LEU A 183 1.03 16.03 -11.94
C LEU A 183 1.46 17.20 -12.83
N ASN A 184 1.34 18.45 -12.36
CA ASN A 184 1.87 19.61 -13.08
C ASN A 184 3.37 19.47 -13.35
N ARG A 185 4.16 19.15 -12.32
CA ARG A 185 5.60 18.95 -12.46
C ARG A 185 5.92 17.86 -13.49
N THR A 186 5.39 16.66 -13.28
CA THR A 186 5.70 15.48 -14.13
C THR A 186 5.26 15.64 -15.58
N ILE A 187 4.12 16.29 -15.84
CA ILE A 187 3.63 16.53 -17.20
C ILE A 187 4.43 17.66 -17.88
N SER A 188 4.83 18.70 -17.14
CA SER A 188 5.65 19.80 -17.69
C SER A 188 7.06 19.37 -18.08
N GLU A 189 7.58 18.29 -17.49
CA GLU A 189 8.87 17.69 -17.83
C GLU A 189 8.87 17.01 -19.22
N GLY A 190 7.74 17.00 -19.93
CA GLY A 190 7.68 16.71 -21.38
C GLY A 190 7.63 15.23 -21.74
N SER A 191 7.27 14.36 -20.79
CA SER A 191 7.15 12.93 -21.02
C SER A 191 5.68 12.51 -21.01
N GLN A 192 5.27 11.61 -21.92
CA GLN A 192 4.02 10.86 -21.82
C GLN A 192 4.12 9.79 -20.71
N LYS A 193 4.69 10.16 -19.55
CA LYS A 193 5.07 9.25 -18.47
C LYS A 193 3.89 8.38 -18.05
N TRP A 194 2.76 9.02 -17.77
CA TRP A 194 1.59 8.33 -17.25
C TRP A 194 0.92 7.46 -18.31
N THR A 195 0.82 7.95 -19.54
CA THR A 195 0.28 7.19 -20.69
C THR A 195 1.16 5.98 -21.03
N GLN A 196 2.49 6.14 -21.03
CA GLN A 196 3.43 5.04 -21.27
C GLN A 196 3.34 4.00 -20.16
N LEU A 197 3.41 4.43 -18.91
CA LEU A 197 3.29 3.55 -17.76
C LEU A 197 1.97 2.76 -17.77
N ALA A 198 0.85 3.45 -18.00
CA ALA A 198 -0.47 2.81 -18.05
C ALA A 198 -0.60 1.79 -19.18
N SER A 199 0.15 1.93 -20.27
CA SER A 199 0.04 1.05 -21.44
C SER A 199 0.52 -0.39 -21.19
N GLU A 200 1.35 -0.61 -20.16
CA GLU A 200 1.85 -1.93 -19.78
C GLU A 200 1.15 -2.54 -18.58
N ILE A 201 0.33 -1.78 -17.85
CA ILE A 201 -0.42 -2.30 -16.70
C ILE A 201 -1.49 -3.29 -17.20
N ARG A 202 -1.32 -4.55 -16.80
CA ARG A 202 -2.21 -5.66 -17.15
C ARG A 202 -3.39 -5.79 -16.20
N GLY A 203 -3.30 -5.15 -15.04
CA GLY A 203 -4.40 -5.03 -14.09
C GLY A 203 -3.97 -4.57 -12.70
N VAL A 204 -4.96 -4.34 -11.85
CA VAL A 204 -4.81 -4.00 -10.44
C VAL A 204 -5.57 -5.00 -9.55
N THR A 205 -5.00 -5.34 -8.39
CA THR A 205 -5.72 -6.00 -7.29
C THR A 205 -5.95 -4.99 -6.18
N GLU A 206 -7.20 -4.75 -5.80
CA GLU A 206 -7.57 -3.73 -4.81
C GLU A 206 -8.09 -4.37 -3.52
N GLU A 207 -7.48 -3.98 -2.40
CA GLU A 207 -7.62 -4.65 -1.11
C GLU A 207 -8.82 -4.16 -0.28
N THR A 208 -9.24 -2.89 -0.43
CA THR A 208 -10.18 -2.27 0.52
C THR A 208 -11.47 -1.77 -0.10
N THR A 209 -12.49 -1.61 0.74
CA THR A 209 -13.84 -1.20 0.31
C THR A 209 -13.82 0.16 -0.39
N THR A 210 -13.04 1.12 0.11
CA THR A 210 -12.91 2.47 -0.47
C THR A 210 -12.31 2.43 -1.88
N GLY A 211 -11.21 1.73 -2.07
CA GLY A 211 -10.59 1.61 -3.40
C GLY A 211 -11.48 0.86 -4.38
N VAL A 212 -12.18 -0.18 -3.94
CA VAL A 212 -13.18 -0.89 -4.75
C VAL A 212 -14.31 0.03 -5.21
N HIS A 213 -14.79 0.94 -4.36
CA HIS A 213 -15.79 1.93 -4.78
C HIS A 213 -15.27 2.85 -5.90
N ARG A 214 -14.03 3.33 -5.79
CA ARG A 214 -13.37 4.12 -6.84
C ARG A 214 -13.26 3.33 -8.15
N LEU A 215 -12.90 2.04 -8.08
CA LEU A 215 -12.85 1.16 -9.25
C LEU A 215 -14.22 1.01 -9.92
N TYR A 216 -15.30 0.81 -9.16
CA TYR A 216 -16.65 0.73 -9.70
C TYR A 216 -17.15 2.05 -10.30
N GLU A 217 -16.76 3.19 -9.74
CA GLU A 217 -17.03 4.51 -10.33
C GLU A 217 -16.35 4.63 -11.69
N MET A 218 -15.04 4.39 -11.76
CA MET A 218 -14.30 4.41 -13.03
C MET A 218 -14.85 3.40 -14.04
N GLN A 219 -15.28 2.21 -13.60
CA GLN A 219 -15.90 1.23 -14.49
C GLN A 219 -17.23 1.72 -15.04
N ARG A 220 -18.11 2.28 -14.20
CA ARG A 220 -19.42 2.81 -14.61
C ARG A 220 -19.29 3.98 -15.57
N GLU A 221 -18.26 4.80 -15.40
CA GLU A 221 -17.96 5.96 -16.25
C GLU A 221 -17.17 5.59 -17.51
N GLY A 222 -16.76 4.33 -17.68
CA GLY A 222 -15.96 3.88 -18.82
C GLY A 222 -14.52 4.44 -18.83
N GLN A 223 -14.01 4.83 -17.66
CA GLN A 223 -12.69 5.44 -17.48
C GLN A 223 -11.62 4.45 -17.00
N LEU A 224 -12.01 3.27 -16.51
CA LEU A 224 -11.07 2.27 -16.00
C LEU A 224 -10.12 1.80 -17.11
N LEU A 225 -8.82 2.07 -16.94
CA LEU A 225 -7.80 1.86 -17.98
C LEU A 225 -7.37 0.40 -18.14
N PHE A 226 -7.48 -0.40 -17.09
CA PHE A 226 -7.02 -1.80 -17.05
C PHE A 226 -7.91 -2.66 -16.14
N PRO A 227 -7.91 -4.00 -16.31
CA PRO A 227 -8.70 -4.90 -15.47
C PRO A 227 -8.44 -4.71 -13.98
N ALA A 228 -9.48 -4.89 -13.16
CA ALA A 228 -9.36 -4.82 -11.71
C ALA A 228 -9.97 -6.06 -11.03
N ILE A 229 -9.28 -6.57 -10.01
CA ILE A 229 -9.78 -7.62 -9.13
C ILE A 229 -10.09 -7.00 -7.77
N ASN A 230 -11.35 -7.10 -7.39
CA ASN A 230 -11.84 -6.75 -6.06
C ASN A 230 -11.44 -7.86 -5.08
N VAL A 231 -10.37 -7.66 -4.31
CA VAL A 231 -9.92 -8.59 -3.27
C VAL A 231 -10.74 -8.41 -2.00
N ASN A 232 -11.19 -7.19 -1.71
CA ASN A 232 -11.97 -6.88 -0.51
C ASN A 232 -13.19 -7.81 -0.34
N ASP A 233 -13.95 -8.04 -1.41
CA ASP A 233 -15.21 -8.77 -1.37
C ASP A 233 -15.03 -10.30 -1.40
N ALA A 234 -13.79 -10.79 -1.44
CA ALA A 234 -13.54 -12.18 -1.12
C ALA A 234 -14.08 -12.49 0.28
N VAL A 235 -14.76 -13.63 0.43
CA VAL A 235 -15.39 -14.02 1.71
C VAL A 235 -14.35 -14.11 2.82
N THR A 236 -13.16 -14.62 2.50
CA THR A 236 -12.03 -14.75 3.43
C THR A 236 -11.34 -13.42 3.75
N LYS A 237 -11.68 -12.32 3.07
CA LYS A 237 -11.19 -10.96 3.32
C LYS A 237 -12.23 -10.19 4.12
N SER A 238 -13.29 -9.70 3.47
CA SER A 238 -14.33 -8.87 4.08
C SER A 238 -14.88 -9.41 5.42
N LYS A 239 -15.12 -10.72 5.53
CA LYS A 239 -15.71 -11.32 6.75
C LYS A 239 -14.71 -11.68 7.82
N PHE A 240 -13.41 -11.62 7.53
CA PHE A 240 -12.35 -11.92 8.48
C PHE A 240 -11.53 -10.68 8.82
N ASP A 241 -10.86 -10.11 7.83
CA ASP A 241 -10.00 -8.94 7.99
C ASP A 241 -10.78 -7.73 8.53
N ASN A 242 -11.76 -7.24 7.76
CA ASN A 242 -12.49 -6.03 8.12
C ASN A 242 -13.20 -6.17 9.48
N LYS A 243 -13.66 -7.38 9.83
CA LYS A 243 -14.38 -7.63 11.08
C LYS A 243 -13.44 -8.00 12.25
N TYR A 244 -12.75 -9.13 12.16
CA TYR A 244 -11.94 -9.66 13.26
C TYR A 244 -10.59 -8.94 13.37
N GLY A 245 -10.05 -8.44 12.27
CA GLY A 245 -8.89 -7.54 12.28
C GLY A 245 -9.20 -6.27 13.05
N CYS A 246 -10.26 -5.53 12.69
CA CYS A 246 -10.67 -4.34 13.43
C CYS A 246 -11.10 -4.63 14.88
N ARG A 247 -11.69 -5.81 15.16
CA ARG A 247 -11.96 -6.24 16.54
C ARG A 247 -10.68 -6.30 17.37
N HIS A 248 -9.57 -6.76 16.79
CA HIS A 248 -8.28 -6.82 17.47
C HIS A 248 -7.61 -5.44 17.53
N SER A 249 -7.44 -4.78 16.38
CA SER A 249 -6.58 -3.59 16.25
C SER A 249 -7.20 -2.29 16.76
N LEU A 250 -8.54 -2.16 16.79
CA LEU A 250 -9.18 -0.92 17.27
C LEU A 250 -8.78 -0.62 18.73
N ILE A 251 -8.99 -1.58 19.61
CA ILE A 251 -8.74 -1.39 21.05
C ILE A 251 -7.24 -1.30 21.33
N ASP A 252 -6.40 -1.99 20.55
CA ASP A 252 -4.95 -1.84 20.63
C ASP A 252 -4.52 -0.40 20.30
N GLY A 253 -5.04 0.18 19.22
CA GLY A 253 -4.80 1.58 18.87
C GLY A 253 -5.24 2.56 19.95
N ILE A 254 -6.45 2.38 20.51
CA ILE A 254 -6.95 3.21 21.62
C ILE A 254 -6.03 3.10 22.85
N ASN A 255 -5.65 1.88 23.21
CA ASN A 255 -4.82 1.61 24.38
C ASN A 255 -3.45 2.29 24.23
N ARG A 256 -2.72 2.03 23.13
CA ARG A 256 -1.40 2.62 22.91
C ARG A 256 -1.42 4.15 22.84
N ALA A 257 -2.51 4.73 22.34
CA ALA A 257 -2.61 6.17 22.16
C ALA A 257 -3.00 6.92 23.44
N THR A 258 -3.72 6.27 24.37
CA THR A 258 -4.39 7.01 25.45
C THR A 258 -4.35 6.34 26.82
N ASP A 259 -4.04 5.04 26.90
CA ASP A 259 -4.19 4.20 28.09
C ASP A 259 -5.57 4.32 28.78
N VAL A 260 -6.59 4.78 28.04
CA VAL A 260 -7.90 5.08 28.61
C VAL A 260 -8.61 3.79 29.02
N LEU A 261 -9.13 3.74 30.24
CA LEU A 261 -10.03 2.67 30.64
C LEU A 261 -11.29 2.68 29.75
N ILE A 262 -11.45 1.66 28.91
CA ILE A 262 -12.61 1.49 28.02
C ILE A 262 -13.87 1.07 28.81
N GLY A 263 -13.72 0.20 29.81
CA GLY A 263 -14.82 -0.30 30.63
C GLY A 263 -15.65 0.81 31.30
N GLY A 264 -16.98 0.69 31.22
CA GLY A 264 -17.95 1.63 31.80
C GLY A 264 -18.14 2.94 31.00
N LYS A 265 -17.27 3.23 30.02
CA LYS A 265 -17.40 4.43 29.16
C LYS A 265 -18.52 4.27 28.15
N THR A 266 -19.07 5.39 27.68
CA THR A 266 -19.88 5.40 26.46
C THR A 266 -18.92 5.42 25.27
N ALA A 267 -19.10 4.50 24.32
CA ALA A 267 -18.38 4.51 23.06
C ALA A 267 -19.37 4.62 21.90
N VAL A 268 -19.15 5.54 20.97
CA VAL A 268 -20.00 5.73 19.77
C VAL A 268 -19.27 5.16 18.57
N VAL A 269 -19.92 4.28 17.82
CA VAL A 269 -19.39 3.65 16.60
C VAL A 269 -20.22 4.11 15.40
N CYS A 270 -19.69 5.05 14.63
CA CYS A 270 -20.37 5.56 13.45
C CYS A 270 -20.28 4.57 12.28
N GLY A 271 -21.36 3.83 12.02
CA GLY A 271 -21.48 2.86 10.93
C GLY A 271 -21.40 1.41 11.40
N TYR A 272 -22.18 0.52 10.77
CA TYR A 272 -22.33 -0.88 11.18
C TYR A 272 -22.06 -1.88 10.04
N GLY A 273 -21.16 -1.52 9.12
CA GLY A 273 -20.55 -2.44 8.16
C GLY A 273 -19.67 -3.51 8.84
N ASP A 274 -18.86 -4.26 8.09
CA ASP A 274 -18.01 -5.29 8.70
C ASP A 274 -16.99 -4.70 9.69
N VAL A 275 -16.38 -3.55 9.37
CA VAL A 275 -15.51 -2.77 10.29
C VAL A 275 -16.27 -2.36 11.54
N GLY A 276 -17.41 -1.68 11.39
CA GLY A 276 -18.22 -1.22 12.52
C GLY A 276 -18.69 -2.35 13.44
N LYS A 277 -19.00 -3.53 12.87
CA LYS A 277 -19.31 -4.73 13.66
C LYS A 277 -18.11 -5.17 14.49
N GLY A 278 -16.91 -5.23 13.92
CA GLY A 278 -15.68 -5.54 14.63
C GLY A 278 -15.39 -4.55 15.77
N CYS A 279 -15.52 -3.27 15.48
CA CYS A 279 -15.35 -2.17 16.44
C CYS A 279 -16.33 -2.26 17.61
N ALA A 280 -17.62 -2.44 17.31
CA ALA A 280 -18.64 -2.56 18.34
C ALA A 280 -18.45 -3.83 19.20
N GLU A 281 -18.01 -4.94 18.58
CA GLU A 281 -17.73 -6.20 19.28
C GLU A 281 -16.57 -6.04 20.27
N SER A 282 -15.46 -5.41 19.87
CA SER A 282 -14.29 -5.23 20.74
C SER A 282 -14.56 -4.27 21.91
N LEU A 283 -15.19 -3.12 21.63
CA LEU A 283 -15.57 -2.16 22.66
C LEU A 283 -16.56 -2.75 23.67
N ARG A 284 -17.57 -3.49 23.18
CA ARG A 284 -18.50 -4.21 24.06
C ARG A 284 -17.79 -5.28 24.89
N GLY A 285 -16.84 -6.01 24.28
CA GLY A 285 -16.02 -7.02 24.96
C GLY A 285 -15.16 -6.44 26.09
N GLN A 286 -14.78 -5.16 26.01
CA GLN A 286 -14.08 -4.42 27.06
C GLN A 286 -15.02 -3.79 28.12
N GLY A 287 -16.33 -4.01 28.00
CA GLY A 287 -17.33 -3.48 28.95
C GLY A 287 -17.77 -2.03 28.68
N ALA A 288 -17.55 -1.50 27.48
CA ALA A 288 -18.10 -0.20 27.08
C ALA A 288 -19.61 -0.26 26.86
N ARG A 289 -20.30 0.86 27.12
CA ARG A 289 -21.69 1.11 26.70
C ARG A 289 -21.67 1.61 25.25
N VAL A 290 -21.74 0.67 24.32
CA VAL A 290 -21.63 0.94 22.88
C VAL A 290 -22.95 1.48 22.32
N ILE A 291 -22.86 2.61 21.62
CA ILE A 291 -23.90 3.20 20.78
C ILE A 291 -23.42 3.10 19.33
N VAL A 292 -24.32 2.73 18.43
CA VAL A 292 -24.08 2.68 16.97
C VAL A 292 -25.03 3.66 16.31
#